data_AF-A0A4D6K7L1-F1
#
_entry.id   AF-A0A4D6K7L1-F1
#
_cell.length_a   1.000
_cell.length_b   1.000
_cell.length_c   1.000
_cell.angle_alpha   90.00
_cell.angle_beta   90.00
_cell.angle_gamma   90.00
#
_symmetry.space_group_name_H-M   'P 1'
#
loop_
_entity.id
_entity.type
_entity.pdbx_description
1 polymer ?
#
loop_
_entity_poly.entity_id
_entity_poly.type
_entity_poly.pdbx_seq_one_letter_code
_entity_poly.pdbx_strand_id
1 'polypeptide(L)' 'VAVNDPFIETKYAAYMLKYDSTHGIFN' A
#
# COMPACT_ATOMS: atom_id res chain seq x y z
N VAL A 1 -2.22 9.40 13.73
CA VAL A 1 -1.81 7.98 13.59
C VAL A 1 -0.75 7.91 12.49
N ALA A 2 0.25 7.03 12.62
CA ALA A 2 1.34 6.84 11.66
C ALA A 2 1.61 5.34 11.42
N VAL A 3 2.14 4.99 10.25
CA VAL A 3 2.54 3.63 9.86
C VAL A 3 4.02 3.66 9.52
N ASN A 4 4.78 2.66 9.97
CA ASN A 4 6.23 2.57 9.77
C ASN A 4 6.59 1.20 9.20
N ASP A 5 7.10 1.18 7.97
CA ASP A 5 7.74 0.03 7.35
C ASP A 5 9.07 0.48 6.74
N PRO A 6 10.22 -0.04 7.21
CA PRO A 6 11.53 0.38 6.73
C PRO A 6 11.88 -0.13 5.33
N PHE A 7 11.07 -1.02 4.74
CA PHE A 7 11.33 -1.65 3.45
C PHE A 7 10.38 -1.15 2.35
N ILE A 8 9.31 -0.46 2.71
CA ILE A 8 8.28 0.00 1.79
C ILE A 8 8.24 1.53 1.78
N GLU A 9 8.74 2.12 0.71
CA GLU A 9 8.62 3.57 0.48
C GLU A 9 7.15 3.97 0.28
N THR A 10 6.79 5.20 0.64
CA THR A 10 5.41 5.71 0.62
C THR A 10 4.71 5.58 -0.73
N LYS A 11 5.41 5.76 -1.85
CA LYS A 11 4.83 5.55 -3.20
C LYS A 11 4.53 4.09 -3.47
N TYR A 12 5.41 3.20 -3.00
CA TYR A 12 5.21 1.76 -3.14
C TYR A 12 4.08 1.29 -2.23
N ALA A 13 3.99 1.81 -1.00
CA ALA A 13 2.85 1.57 -0.11
C ALA A 13 1.52 2.02 -0.74
N ALA A 14 1.47 3.20 -1.35
CA ALA A 14 0.28 3.69 -2.04
C ALA A 14 -0.12 2.81 -3.24
N TYR A 15 0.87 2.28 -3.98
CA TYR A 15 0.62 1.34 -5.06
C TYR A 15 0.05 0.02 -4.55
N MET A 16 0.67 -0.59 -3.52
CA MET A 16 0.21 -1.85 -2.94
C MET A 16 -1.17 -1.70 -2.32
N LEU A 17 -1.45 -0.56 -1.67
CA LEU A 17 -2.77 -0.27 -1.13
C LEU A 17 -3.83 -0.14 -2.24
N LYS A 18 -3.46 0.46 -3.38
CA LYS A 18 -4.38 0.67 -4.49
C LYS A 18 -4.68 -0.63 -5.25
N TYR A 19 -3.72 -1.54 -5.39
CA TYR A 19 -3.86 -2.76 -6.19
C TYR A 19 -3.61 -4.00 -5.33
N ASP A 20 -4.67 -4.56 -4.76
CA ASP A 20 -4.62 -5.84 -4.04
C ASP A 20 -5.02 -7.00 -4.97
N SER A 21 -4.24 -8.09 -4.96
CA SER A 21 -4.46 -9.23 -5.85
C SER A 21 -5.65 -10.10 -5.45
N THR A 22 -6.09 -10.00 -4.20
CA THR A 22 -7.15 -10.85 -3.63
C THR A 22 -8.47 -10.10 -3.50
N HIS A 23 -8.42 -8.83 -3.12
CA HIS A 23 -9.58 -7.98 -2.84
C HIS A 23 -9.85 -6.95 -3.95
N GLY A 24 -8.95 -6.84 -4.94
CA GLY A 24 -9.11 -5.93 -6.07
C GLY A 24 -8.57 -4.53 -5.81
N ILE A 25 -9.09 -3.55 -6.57
CA ILE A 25 -8.62 -2.16 -6.51
C ILE A 25 -9.31 -1.41 -5.38
N PHE A 26 -8.53 -0.69 -4.56
CA PHE A 26 -9.06 0.22 -3.54
C PHE A 26 -9.60 1.50 -4.20
N ASN A 27 -10.89 1.79 -4.03
CA ASN A 27 -11.58 2.99 -4.51
C ASN A 27 -11.82 3.98 -3.36
#